data_AF-A0A6J2VN28-F1
#
_entry.id   AF-A0A6J2VN28-F1
#
_cell.length_a   1.000
_cell.length_b   1.000
_cell.length_c   1.000
_cell.angle_alpha   90.00
_cell.angle_beta   90.00
_cell.angle_gamma   90.00
#
_symmetry.space_group_name_H-M   'P 1'
#
loop_
_entity.id
_entity.type
_entity.pdbx_description
1 polymer ?
#
loop_
_entity_poly.entity_id
_entity_poly.type
_entity_poly.pdbx_seq_one_letter_code
_entity_poly.pdbx_strand_id
1 'polypeptide(L)'
;MFYLAAAVSDFYIPASEMPEHKIQSSNGPLQISMKMVPKMLSPLVKDWAPKAFVISFKLETDPSILLERARQALATYKHQAVVANVLDTRRGYVVVVTKDSQHELVLSEDEVKKEVEIEEKIVSNLSAAHSHFMAQQG
;
A
#
# COMPACT_ATOMS: atom_id res chain seq x y z
N MET A 1 7.45 -6.26 12.03
CA MET A 1 6.62 -5.32 11.25
C MET A 1 6.80 -5.59 9.77
N PHE A 2 5.74 -5.52 8.97
CA PHE A 2 5.80 -5.48 7.50
C PHE A 2 5.41 -4.09 7.01
N TYR A 3 6.26 -3.47 6.19
CA TYR A 3 6.05 -2.16 5.57
C TYR A 3 5.95 -2.35 4.05
N LEU A 4 4.74 -2.50 3.53
CA LEU A 4 4.49 -2.97 2.16
C LEU A 4 4.26 -1.79 1.19
N ALA A 5 5.33 -1.07 0.88
CA ALA A 5 5.29 0.13 0.02
C ALA A 5 5.52 -0.14 -1.48
N ALA A 6 5.70 -1.41 -1.87
CA ALA A 6 5.91 -1.76 -3.27
C ALA A 6 4.64 -1.56 -4.11
N ALA A 7 4.79 -0.98 -5.30
CA ALA A 7 3.75 -0.97 -6.33
C ALA A 7 3.71 -2.34 -7.02
N VAL A 8 2.82 -3.22 -6.53
CA VAL A 8 2.66 -4.58 -7.04
C VAL A 8 1.62 -4.60 -8.15
N SER A 9 1.90 -5.29 -9.27
CA SER A 9 0.95 -5.44 -10.37
C SER A 9 -0.33 -6.15 -9.92
N ASP A 10 -1.49 -5.61 -10.29
CA ASP A 10 -2.79 -6.26 -10.06
C ASP A 10 -3.09 -7.39 -11.06
N PHE A 11 -2.35 -7.43 -12.17
CA PHE A 11 -2.51 -8.39 -13.26
C PHE A 11 -1.18 -9.03 -13.64
N TYR A 12 -1.22 -10.28 -14.11
CA TYR A 12 -0.07 -11.03 -14.59
C TYR A 12 -0.44 -11.97 -15.75
N ILE A 13 0.57 -12.43 -16.48
CA ILE A 13 0.41 -13.52 -17.46
C ILE A 13 0.95 -14.81 -16.81
N PRO A 14 0.13 -15.86 -16.67
CA PRO A 14 0.60 -17.15 -16.15
C PRO A 14 1.77 -17.70 -16.96
N ALA A 15 2.71 -18.39 -16.31
CA ALA A 15 3.86 -18.99 -17.00
C ALA A 15 3.45 -19.95 -18.12
N SER A 16 2.33 -20.66 -17.95
CA SER A 16 1.75 -21.55 -18.97
C SER A 16 1.20 -20.81 -20.20
N GLU A 17 0.98 -19.51 -20.11
CA GLU A 17 0.44 -18.64 -21.17
C GLU A 17 1.48 -17.64 -21.68
N MET A 18 2.69 -17.65 -21.11
CA MET A 18 3.75 -16.69 -21.46
C MET A 18 4.43 -17.12 -22.76
N PRO A 19 4.45 -16.26 -23.81
CA PRO A 19 5.14 -16.58 -25.05
C PRO A 19 6.65 -16.70 -24.85
N GLU A 20 7.28 -17.73 -25.43
CA GLU A 20 8.73 -17.91 -25.37
C GLU A 20 9.50 -16.91 -26.25
N HIS A 21 8.84 -16.40 -27.29
CA HIS A 21 9.46 -15.54 -28.28
C HIS A 21 8.80 -14.16 -28.33
N LYS A 22 9.54 -13.19 -28.86
CA LYS A 22 9.06 -11.82 -29.07
C LYS A 22 7.74 -11.84 -29.86
N ILE A 23 6.74 -11.13 -29.34
CA ILE A 23 5.46 -10.91 -30.02
C ILE A 23 5.72 -10.13 -31.32
N GLN A 24 5.22 -10.67 -32.45
CA GLN A 24 5.43 -10.09 -33.78
C GLN A 24 4.37 -9.04 -34.12
N SER A 25 4.79 -7.93 -34.74
CA SER A 25 3.92 -6.78 -35.06
C SER A 25 3.20 -6.90 -36.41
N SER A 26 3.45 -7.96 -37.19
CA SER A 26 2.88 -8.14 -38.54
C SER A 26 1.43 -8.63 -38.54
N ASN A 27 0.91 -9.10 -37.41
CA ASN A 27 -0.32 -9.89 -37.35
C ASN A 27 -1.57 -9.08 -36.95
N GLY A 28 -1.54 -7.77 -37.19
CA GLY A 28 -2.63 -6.85 -36.83
C GLY A 28 -2.46 -6.24 -35.44
N PRO A 29 -3.55 -5.68 -34.86
CA PRO A 29 -3.50 -4.97 -33.58
C PRO A 29 -3.13 -5.91 -32.42
N LEU A 30 -2.35 -5.38 -31.47
CA LEU A 30 -1.94 -6.12 -30.28
C LEU A 30 -3.10 -6.23 -29.29
N GLN A 31 -3.44 -7.47 -28.91
CA GLN A 31 -4.36 -7.75 -27.81
C GLN A 31 -3.62 -8.50 -26.70
N ILE A 32 -3.66 -7.98 -25.48
CA ILE A 32 -3.06 -8.60 -24.29
C ILE A 32 -4.20 -9.03 -23.36
N SER A 33 -4.22 -10.31 -23.00
CA SER A 33 -5.10 -10.84 -21.94
C SER A 33 -4.26 -11.17 -20.71
N MET A 34 -4.71 -10.75 -19.54
CA MET A 34 -4.00 -10.94 -18.28
C MET A 34 -4.97 -11.46 -17.21
N LYS A 35 -4.44 -12.20 -16.25
CA LYS A 35 -5.20 -12.69 -15.10
C LYS A 35 -4.97 -11.80 -13.89
N MET A 36 -5.97 -11.71 -13.02
CA MET A 36 -5.83 -11.02 -11.73
C MET A 36 -4.81 -11.75 -10.84
N VAL A 37 -3.96 -10.99 -10.17
CA VAL A 37 -3.04 -11.51 -9.18
C VAL A 37 -3.82 -11.97 -7.93
N PRO A 38 -3.50 -13.14 -7.35
CA PRO A 38 -4.09 -13.59 -6.10
C PRO A 38 -3.88 -12.58 -4.97
N LYS A 39 -4.83 -12.50 -4.04
CA LYS A 39 -4.79 -11.53 -2.94
C LYS A 39 -3.80 -11.94 -1.84
N MET A 40 -2.51 -11.74 -2.08
CA MET A 40 -1.40 -12.23 -1.24
C MET A 40 -1.35 -11.65 0.18
N LEU A 41 -1.97 -10.48 0.41
CA LEU A 41 -2.08 -9.88 1.74
C LEU A 41 -2.90 -10.74 2.71
N SER A 42 -3.91 -11.45 2.23
CA SER A 42 -4.77 -12.28 3.08
C SER A 42 -4.01 -13.43 3.73
N PRO A 43 -3.27 -14.28 2.98
CA PRO A 43 -2.40 -15.31 3.57
C PRO A 43 -1.31 -14.74 4.49
N LEU A 44 -0.74 -13.57 4.14
CA LEU A 44 0.29 -12.94 4.97
C LEU A 44 -0.22 -12.66 6.38
N VAL A 45 -1.41 -12.04 6.48
CA VAL A 45 -2.00 -11.62 7.75
C VAL A 45 -2.58 -12.80 8.53
N LYS A 46 -3.12 -13.83 7.85
CA LYS A 46 -3.80 -14.94 8.52
C LYS A 46 -2.87 -16.10 8.88
N ASP A 47 -1.98 -16.47 7.96
CA ASP A 47 -1.30 -17.75 7.99
C ASP A 47 0.21 -17.60 8.16
N TRP A 48 0.84 -16.68 7.43
CA TRP A 48 2.31 -16.58 7.39
C TRP A 48 2.89 -15.79 8.56
N ALA A 49 2.25 -14.68 8.94
CA ALA A 49 2.74 -13.80 10.01
C ALA A 49 1.60 -13.19 10.84
N PRO A 50 0.75 -14.00 11.50
CA PRO A 50 -0.46 -13.51 12.20
C PRO A 50 -0.19 -12.60 13.40
N LYS A 51 1.01 -12.65 13.98
CA LYS A 51 1.42 -11.79 15.10
C LYS A 51 2.17 -10.55 14.65
N ALA A 52 2.41 -10.37 13.35
CA ALA A 52 3.13 -9.21 12.85
C ALA A 52 2.20 -8.00 12.70
N PHE A 53 2.75 -6.82 12.98
CA PHE A 53 2.13 -5.56 12.58
C PHE A 53 2.35 -5.33 11.09
N VAL A 54 1.28 -5.42 10.29
CA VAL A 54 1.29 -5.34 8.84
C VAL A 54 0.70 -3.99 8.40
N ILE A 55 1.50 -3.25 7.62
CA ILE A 55 1.16 -1.96 7.03
C ILE A 55 1.16 -2.11 5.51
N SER A 56 0.09 -1.66 4.86
CA SER A 56 0.04 -1.56 3.39
C SER A 56 -0.03 -0.13 2.91
N PHE A 57 0.33 0.09 1.64
CA PHE A 57 0.24 1.40 0.99
C PHE A 57 -0.90 1.43 -0.01
N LYS A 58 -1.62 2.55 -0.05
CA LYS A 58 -2.67 2.83 -1.02
C LYS A 58 -2.38 4.15 -1.72
N LEU A 59 -1.97 4.04 -2.97
CA LEU A 59 -1.73 5.15 -3.87
C LEU A 59 -2.95 5.32 -4.79
N GLU A 60 -3.56 6.51 -4.77
CA GLU A 60 -4.63 6.87 -5.71
C GLU A 60 -4.27 8.17 -6.44
N THR A 61 -4.95 8.44 -7.55
CA THR A 61 -4.88 9.73 -8.25
C THR A 61 -6.09 10.62 -7.95
N ASP A 62 -7.21 10.01 -7.57
CA ASP A 62 -8.43 10.72 -7.17
C ASP A 62 -8.56 10.75 -5.64
N PRO A 63 -8.48 11.94 -5.00
CA PRO A 63 -8.61 12.07 -3.55
C PRO A 63 -9.97 11.63 -3.01
N SER A 64 -11.03 11.69 -3.81
CA SER A 64 -12.40 11.39 -3.36
C SER A 64 -12.60 9.93 -2.98
N ILE A 65 -11.83 9.01 -3.59
CA ILE A 65 -11.90 7.57 -3.34
C ILE A 65 -10.83 7.07 -2.37
N LEU A 66 -9.81 7.87 -2.04
CA LEU A 66 -8.62 7.42 -1.32
C LEU A 66 -8.95 6.77 0.03
N LEU A 67 -9.76 7.45 0.85
CA LEU A 67 -10.12 6.97 2.18
C LEU A 67 -11.04 5.74 2.11
N GLU A 68 -11.96 5.70 1.16
CA GLU A 68 -12.83 4.54 0.94
C GLU A 68 -11.98 3.30 0.59
N ARG A 69 -11.04 3.45 -0.36
CA ARG A 69 -10.14 2.37 -0.79
C ARG A 69 -9.22 1.89 0.33
N ALA A 70 -8.72 2.80 1.16
CA ALA A 70 -7.93 2.45 2.34
C ALA A 70 -8.75 1.64 3.35
N ARG A 71 -9.97 2.09 3.68
CA ARG A 71 -10.87 1.36 4.60
C ARG A 71 -11.30 0.01 4.04
N GLN A 72 -11.54 -0.08 2.73
CA GLN A 72 -11.84 -1.34 2.06
C GLN A 72 -10.69 -2.34 2.17
N ALA A 73 -9.43 -1.88 2.03
CA ALA A 73 -8.25 -2.73 2.20
C ALA A 73 -8.12 -3.26 3.65
N LEU A 74 -8.35 -2.41 4.65
CA LEU A 74 -8.40 -2.84 6.07
C LEU A 74 -9.50 -3.88 6.29
N ALA A 75 -10.70 -3.64 5.75
CA ALA A 75 -11.83 -4.55 5.90
C ALA A 75 -11.58 -5.90 5.23
N THR A 76 -10.90 -5.92 4.09
CA THR A 76 -10.61 -7.12 3.30
C THR A 76 -9.49 -7.95 3.92
N TYR A 77 -8.35 -7.33 4.21
CA TYR A 77 -7.13 -8.03 4.60
C TYR A 77 -6.94 -8.13 6.12
N LYS A 78 -7.71 -7.35 6.90
CA LYS A 78 -7.66 -7.34 8.38
C LYS A 78 -6.26 -7.03 8.97
N HIS A 79 -5.44 -6.28 8.24
CA HIS A 79 -4.15 -5.78 8.71
C HIS A 79 -4.32 -4.47 9.51
N GLN A 80 -3.24 -4.00 10.14
CA GLN A 80 -3.33 -3.01 11.21
C GLN A 80 -3.40 -1.56 10.71
N ALA A 81 -2.73 -1.23 9.60
CA ALA A 81 -2.70 0.14 9.10
C ALA A 81 -2.56 0.20 7.57
N VAL A 82 -3.16 1.23 6.96
CA VAL A 82 -2.95 1.63 5.57
C VAL A 82 -2.36 3.03 5.54
N VAL A 83 -1.22 3.22 4.89
CA VAL A 83 -0.72 4.54 4.53
C VAL A 83 -1.32 4.91 3.17
N ALA A 84 -2.16 5.93 3.15
CA ALA A 84 -2.94 6.34 2.00
C ALA A 84 -2.41 7.69 1.49
N ASN A 85 -2.14 7.80 0.19
CA ASN A 85 -1.61 9.02 -0.40
C ASN A 85 -2.12 9.24 -1.82
N VAL A 86 -2.27 10.51 -2.20
CA VAL A 86 -2.51 10.90 -3.60
C VAL A 86 -1.17 11.03 -4.32
N LEU A 87 -1.09 10.63 -5.58
CA LEU A 87 0.16 10.62 -6.36
C LEU A 87 0.87 11.98 -6.38
N ASP A 88 0.11 13.05 -6.55
CA ASP A 88 0.61 14.41 -6.74
C ASP A 88 1.13 15.02 -5.44
N THR A 89 0.54 14.66 -4.30
CA THR A 89 0.87 15.23 -2.98
C THR A 89 1.69 14.28 -2.11
N ARG A 90 2.09 13.12 -2.62
CA ARG A 90 2.68 12.02 -1.82
C ARG A 90 3.93 12.41 -1.00
N ARG A 91 4.66 13.45 -1.42
CA ARG A 91 5.88 13.92 -0.76
C ARG A 91 5.62 14.88 0.41
N GLY A 92 4.41 15.42 0.52
CA GLY A 92 4.08 16.42 1.55
C GLY A 92 2.82 16.12 2.35
N TYR A 93 2.00 15.17 1.89
CA TYR A 93 0.74 14.80 2.51
C TYR A 93 0.46 13.30 2.39
N VAL A 94 0.22 12.66 3.53
CA VAL A 94 -0.27 11.28 3.61
C VAL A 94 -1.28 11.13 4.74
N VAL A 95 -2.14 10.13 4.65
CA VAL A 95 -3.09 9.78 5.71
C VAL A 95 -2.82 8.37 6.18
N VAL A 96 -2.54 8.18 7.47
CA VAL A 96 -2.46 6.87 8.09
C VAL A 96 -3.85 6.47 8.57
N VAL A 97 -4.42 5.42 7.97
CA VAL A 97 -5.75 4.91 8.27
C VAL A 97 -5.62 3.61 9.06
N THR A 98 -6.30 3.54 10.20
CA THR A 98 -6.46 2.31 11.00
C THR A 98 -7.93 1.91 11.02
N LYS A 99 -8.26 0.80 11.71
CA LYS A 99 -9.65 0.36 11.87
C LYS A 99 -10.51 1.43 12.54
N ASP A 100 -9.95 2.11 13.54
CA ASP A 100 -10.69 2.95 14.48
C ASP A 100 -10.32 4.44 14.36
N SER A 101 -9.26 4.78 13.62
CA SER A 101 -8.79 6.17 13.47
C SER A 101 -8.24 6.48 12.08
N GLN A 102 -8.05 7.78 11.81
CA GLN A 102 -7.25 8.27 10.70
C GLN A 102 -6.39 9.44 11.19
N HIS A 103 -5.14 9.52 10.72
CA HIS A 103 -4.19 10.55 11.09
C HIS A 103 -3.58 11.17 9.84
N GLU A 104 -3.78 12.46 9.66
CA GLU A 104 -3.18 13.22 8.56
C GLU A 104 -1.76 13.65 8.95
N LEU A 105 -0.80 13.37 8.07
CA LEU A 105 0.59 13.78 8.20
C LEU A 105 0.90 14.75 7.07
N VAL A 106 1.25 15.97 7.45
CA VAL A 106 1.54 17.06 6.51
C VAL A 106 2.90 17.66 6.85
N LEU A 107 3.73 17.88 5.83
CA LEU A 107 4.95 18.68 5.99
C LEU A 107 4.59 20.17 6.03
N SER A 108 5.03 20.85 7.08
CA SER A 108 4.97 22.31 7.17
C SER A 108 6.01 22.98 6.28
N GLU A 109 5.83 24.26 5.95
CA GLU A 109 6.80 25.02 5.16
C GLU A 109 8.20 25.04 5.79
N ASP A 110 8.28 25.10 7.12
CA ASP A 110 9.56 25.12 7.82
C ASP A 110 10.24 23.75 7.84
N GLU A 111 9.47 22.66 7.84
CA GLU A 111 9.99 21.30 7.66
C GLU A 111 10.53 21.11 6.23
N VAL A 112 9.81 21.62 5.23
CA VAL A 112 10.27 21.60 3.83
C VAL A 112 11.57 22.40 3.67
N LYS A 113 11.68 23.59 4.29
CA LYS A 113 12.93 24.39 4.29
C LYS A 113 14.09 23.69 4.99
N LYS A 114 13.82 22.81 5.94
CA LYS A 114 14.79 21.99 6.65
C LYS A 114 15.07 20.66 5.96
N GLU A 115 14.54 20.46 4.74
CA GLU A 115 14.69 19.23 3.96
C GLU A 115 14.16 17.97 4.68
N VAL A 116 13.17 18.13 5.55
CA VAL A 116 12.51 16.99 6.22
C VAL A 116 11.68 16.21 5.20
N GLU A 117 11.85 14.90 5.19
CA GLU A 117 11.07 14.00 4.33
C GLU A 117 9.79 13.51 5.02
N ILE A 118 8.72 13.27 4.26
CA ILE A 118 7.42 12.82 4.82
C ILE A 118 7.55 11.44 5.49
N GLU A 119 8.50 10.63 5.03
CA GLU A 119 8.90 9.34 5.59
C GLU A 119 9.25 9.45 7.08
N GLU A 120 9.87 10.54 7.53
CA GLU A 120 10.19 10.75 8.95
C GLU A 120 8.90 10.79 9.80
N LYS A 121 7.87 11.48 9.32
CA LYS A 121 6.56 11.54 9.99
C LYS A 121 5.84 10.19 9.94
N ILE A 122 5.90 9.50 8.80
CA ILE A 122 5.29 8.18 8.62
C ILE A 122 5.91 7.19 9.60
N VAL A 123 7.25 7.10 9.64
CA VAL A 123 7.98 6.18 10.50
C VAL A 123 7.73 6.49 11.98
N SER A 124 7.72 7.77 12.36
CA SER A 124 7.41 8.18 13.74
C SER A 124 6.01 7.73 14.16
N ASN A 125 5.00 8.01 13.34
CA ASN A 125 3.61 7.62 13.61
C ASN A 125 3.44 6.09 13.71
N LEU A 126 3.99 5.35 12.74
CA LEU A 126 3.86 3.89 12.69
C LEU A 126 4.66 3.18 13.78
N SER A 127 5.79 3.74 14.21
CA SER A 127 6.59 3.21 15.32
C SER A 127 5.86 3.32 16.65
N ALA A 128 5.15 4.43 16.88
CA ALA A 128 4.28 4.60 18.05
C ALA A 128 3.12 3.59 18.00
N ALA A 129 2.46 3.45 16.85
CA ALA A 129 1.37 2.48 16.66
C ALA A 129 1.85 1.03 16.88
N HIS A 130 3.05 0.69 16.40
CA HIS A 130 3.65 -0.63 16.60
C HIS A 130 3.97 -0.91 18.05
N SER A 131 4.53 0.06 18.78
CA SER A 131 4.80 -0.06 20.22
C SER A 131 3.51 -0.35 20.99
N HIS A 132 2.42 0.33 20.65
CA HIS A 132 1.10 0.09 21.24
C HIS A 132 0.57 -1.32 20.91
N PHE A 133 0.68 -1.74 19.65
CA PHE A 133 0.31 -3.09 19.22
C PHE A 133 1.08 -4.17 19.98
N MET A 134 2.39 -3.99 20.18
CA MET A 134 3.22 -4.94 20.93
C MET A 134 2.81 -5.01 22.41
N ALA A 135 2.44 -3.88 23.02
CA ALA A 135 1.99 -3.83 24.42
C ALA A 135 0.63 -4.52 24.65
N GLN A 136 -0.21 -4.64 23.60
CA GLN A 136 -1.50 -5.34 23.67
C GLN A 136 -1.41 -6.84 23.37
N GLN A 137 -0.28 -7.30 22.81
CA GLN A 137 -0.03 -8.70 22.44
C GLN A 137 0.71 -9.48 23.55
N GLY A 138 1.16 -8.80 24.60
CA GLY A 138 1.73 -9.41 25.82
C GLY A 138 0.65 -9.67 26.86
#